data_AF-A0A9X7DHW4-F1
#
_entry.id   AF-A0A9X7DHW4-F1
#
_cell.length_a   1.000
_cell.length_b   1.000
_cell.length_c   1.000
_cell.angle_alpha   90.00
_cell.angle_beta   90.00
_cell.angle_gamma   90.00
#
_symmetry.space_group_name_H-M   'P 1'
#
loop_
_entity.id
_entity.type
_entity.pdbx_description
1 polymer ?
#
loop_
_entity_poly.entity_id
_entity_poly.type
_entity_poly.pdbx_seq_one_letter_code
_entity_poly.pdbx_strand_id
1 'polypeptide(L)'
;MEVLMTNKVLTQSKSATSITKDANLAVYNTLNFDDRQDFIDANRGFIAPLDTKIIKNDSGEVVWDIEQLDYLNGTAPETVNPSLWRNAQLQAISGLFEVVEGVYQVRGQSMVTNFFIEGKNGVIVVDALGSNESAEAAMELYYKHRPQKPVTAIIISQSHADHFGGIQAVLKYAESPNIPIVVPQYFTNEALSENVLLGTIMTRRAEYQFGKNLSDGAQGSVSVGIGPTMTSGKTSFVLPNVEIENEIQLMEIDGVTFKFLLTPNTEAPAEMHFYIRDYKVLFVSENANKLMHQIYTVRGAKTRDALLWANALDKTIDLFETEDIDALLMIHAWPVWEKNNVIEHLKLQRDLYKYMHDQTVRLANLGYTMDEIAETIKLPKELDTYWGNRGYYGTLKHNSKGVYNYYLGFYSANPSDLDPLPQVEAGRKYVEYMGGAANVLGQAKVDFENGEYRWVAQVLKHVVMAEPENSEAKNLLADTFEQLGYQAESANWRNIYLVGAFELRNGIYKDNSPLDVSEVIKNMPVNEFLKLVAVKLNGPKAEGKKITINITLSNTNKEYTICLENSVLFFKENKLAVKADVSLVIDQMTFYGIVLGLLSIEQGVAVGKINISGNHTKMNEFLSLLDEFDRYMNIVIP
;
A
#
# COMPACT_ATOMS: atom_id res chain seq x y z
N MET A 1 -18.13 -31.28 -13.43
CA MET A 1 -17.91 -30.68 -14.75
C MET A 1 -16.45 -30.33 -14.84
N GLU A 2 -15.67 -31.12 -15.57
CA GLU A 2 -14.26 -30.83 -15.85
C GLU A 2 -14.19 -29.49 -16.60
N VAL A 3 -13.57 -28.50 -15.98
CA VAL A 3 -13.28 -27.22 -16.61
C VAL A 3 -12.17 -27.48 -17.61
N LEU A 4 -12.50 -27.34 -18.90
CA LEU A 4 -11.53 -27.23 -19.98
C LEU A 4 -10.61 -26.05 -19.68
N MET A 5 -9.45 -26.32 -19.06
CA MET A 5 -8.31 -25.42 -19.12
C MET A 5 -7.87 -25.36 -20.58
N THR A 6 -8.37 -24.35 -21.29
CA THR A 6 -7.77 -23.95 -22.54
C THR A 6 -6.37 -23.45 -22.20
N ASN A 7 -5.34 -24.21 -22.58
CA ASN A 7 -3.94 -23.76 -22.56
C ASN A 7 -3.80 -22.56 -23.51
N LYS A 8 -4.19 -21.37 -23.03
CA LYS A 8 -3.98 -20.12 -23.74
C LYS A 8 -2.47 -19.86 -23.67
N VAL A 9 -1.77 -20.04 -24.78
CA VAL A 9 -0.35 -19.71 -24.90
C VAL A 9 -0.22 -18.22 -24.62
N LEU A 10 0.39 -17.88 -23.47
CA LEU A 10 0.59 -16.49 -23.07
C LEU A 10 1.53 -15.83 -24.08
N THR A 11 1.16 -14.62 -24.50
CA THR A 11 1.98 -13.85 -25.43
C THR A 11 3.26 -13.40 -24.71
N GLN A 12 4.43 -13.78 -25.22
CA GLN A 12 5.72 -13.56 -24.55
C GLN A 12 6.19 -12.10 -24.60
N SER A 13 6.92 -11.69 -23.56
CA SER A 13 7.58 -10.39 -23.46
C SER A 13 8.65 -10.16 -24.52
N LYS A 14 8.84 -8.90 -24.94
CA LYS A 14 9.86 -8.50 -25.90
C LYS A 14 11.20 -8.21 -25.22
N SER A 15 12.29 -8.27 -25.97
CA SER A 15 13.60 -7.80 -25.49
C SER A 15 13.63 -6.28 -25.32
N ALA A 16 14.57 -5.76 -24.54
CA ALA A 16 14.88 -4.33 -24.54
C ALA A 16 15.32 -3.88 -25.95
N THR A 17 14.78 -2.76 -26.43
CA THR A 17 15.26 -2.07 -27.64
C THR A 17 16.66 -1.49 -27.39
N SER A 18 17.37 -1.10 -28.46
CA SER A 18 18.63 -0.37 -28.33
C SER A 18 18.47 0.90 -27.48
N ILE A 19 17.37 1.64 -27.66
CA ILE A 19 17.09 2.87 -26.94
C ILE A 19 16.88 2.61 -25.44
N THR A 20 16.17 1.55 -25.08
CA THR A 20 16.03 1.13 -23.67
C THR A 20 17.37 0.72 -23.07
N LYS A 21 18.21 -0.01 -23.81
CA LYS A 21 19.56 -0.38 -23.36
C LYS A 21 20.41 0.86 -23.09
N ASP A 22 20.41 1.82 -24.02
CA ASP A 22 21.16 3.06 -23.90
C ASP A 22 20.67 3.92 -22.72
N ALA A 23 19.34 4.00 -22.53
CA ALA A 23 18.74 4.69 -21.38
C ALA A 23 19.15 4.05 -20.04
N ASN A 24 19.15 2.71 -19.95
CA ASN A 24 19.60 2.00 -18.76
C ASN A 24 21.10 2.17 -18.53
N LEU A 25 21.93 2.10 -19.57
CA LEU A 25 23.38 2.34 -19.48
C LEU A 25 23.70 3.76 -19.02
N ALA A 26 22.93 4.76 -19.44
CA ALA A 26 23.14 6.16 -19.07
C ALA A 26 23.04 6.39 -17.55
N VAL A 27 22.28 5.57 -16.81
CA VAL A 27 22.14 5.67 -15.34
C VAL A 27 23.48 5.48 -14.62
N TYR A 28 24.37 4.64 -15.14
CA TYR A 28 25.72 4.46 -14.58
C TYR A 28 26.56 5.74 -14.62
N ASN A 29 26.24 6.69 -15.51
CA ASN A 29 26.95 7.97 -15.59
C ASN A 29 26.39 9.04 -14.65
N THR A 30 25.24 8.80 -14.02
CA THR A 30 24.54 9.78 -13.17
C THR A 30 24.62 9.47 -11.68
N LEU A 31 24.86 8.21 -11.31
CA LEU A 31 24.87 7.74 -9.92
C LEU A 31 26.21 7.06 -9.58
N ASN A 32 26.62 7.15 -8.32
CA ASN A 32 27.86 6.56 -7.85
C ASN A 32 27.67 5.09 -7.44
N PHE A 33 27.81 4.17 -8.40
CA PHE A 33 27.70 2.73 -8.14
C PHE A 33 28.89 2.14 -7.36
N ASP A 34 30.01 2.88 -7.27
CA ASP A 34 31.16 2.51 -6.45
C ASP A 34 30.89 2.73 -4.95
N ASP A 35 29.86 3.52 -4.60
CA ASP A 35 29.38 3.62 -3.22
C ASP A 35 28.61 2.34 -2.83
N ARG A 36 29.29 1.54 -1.99
CA ARG A 36 28.81 0.26 -1.47
C ARG A 36 28.42 0.31 0.01
N GLN A 37 28.32 1.50 0.63
CA GLN A 37 28.03 1.62 2.07
C GLN A 37 26.73 0.91 2.45
N ASP A 38 25.67 1.07 1.64
CA ASP A 38 24.39 0.39 1.89
C ASP A 38 24.50 -1.14 1.93
N PHE A 39 25.41 -1.75 1.14
CA PHE A 39 25.61 -3.20 1.18
C PHE A 39 26.33 -3.62 2.47
N ILE A 40 27.22 -2.78 3.00
CA ILE A 40 27.88 -3.00 4.28
C ILE A 40 26.83 -2.91 5.40
N ASP A 41 26.04 -1.83 5.41
CA ASP A 41 25.00 -1.57 6.40
C ASP A 41 23.91 -2.66 6.38
N ALA A 42 23.46 -3.08 5.20
CA ALA A 42 22.47 -4.14 5.07
C ALA A 42 22.99 -5.49 5.60
N ASN A 43 24.30 -5.80 5.50
CA ASN A 43 24.85 -7.06 6.03
C ASN A 43 25.30 -6.97 7.50
N ARG A 44 25.32 -5.77 8.09
CA ARG A 44 25.82 -5.56 9.45
C ARG A 44 24.94 -6.27 10.48
N GLY A 45 25.59 -6.97 11.41
CA GLY A 45 24.93 -7.65 12.52
C GLY A 45 24.21 -8.95 12.15
N PHE A 46 24.46 -9.52 10.96
CA PHE A 46 23.85 -10.80 10.56
C PHE A 46 24.08 -11.91 11.60
N ILE A 47 23.00 -12.55 12.04
CA ILE A 47 23.01 -13.67 13.00
C ILE A 47 22.70 -14.98 12.27
N ALA A 48 21.60 -15.00 11.51
CA ALA A 48 21.08 -16.22 10.90
C ALA A 48 20.29 -15.93 9.62
N PRO A 49 20.34 -16.83 8.61
CA PRO A 49 19.47 -16.73 7.45
C PRO A 49 18.02 -17.03 7.81
N LEU A 50 17.08 -16.75 6.91
CA LEU A 50 15.69 -17.19 7.08
C LEU A 50 15.63 -18.73 7.07
N ASP A 51 14.98 -19.30 8.08
CA ASP A 51 14.74 -20.75 8.17
C ASP A 51 13.68 -21.20 7.14
N THR A 52 12.63 -20.39 6.98
CA THR A 52 11.47 -20.68 6.12
C THR A 52 11.48 -19.73 4.94
N LYS A 53 12.11 -20.14 3.83
CA LYS A 53 12.17 -19.33 2.60
C LYS A 53 10.85 -19.30 1.81
N ILE A 54 10.06 -20.37 1.93
CA ILE A 54 8.72 -20.49 1.35
C ILE A 54 7.74 -20.72 2.50
N ILE A 55 6.88 -19.75 2.75
CA ILE A 55 5.80 -19.84 3.73
C ILE A 55 4.52 -20.25 3.01
N LYS A 56 3.77 -21.18 3.62
CA LYS A 56 2.49 -21.66 3.10
C LYS A 56 1.39 -21.47 4.12
N ASN A 57 0.16 -21.25 3.64
CA ASN A 57 -1.03 -21.28 4.50
C ASN A 57 -1.45 -22.71 4.83
N ASP A 58 -2.49 -22.85 5.68
CA ASP A 58 -3.05 -24.14 6.10
C ASP A 58 -3.59 -25.00 4.92
N SER A 59 -3.91 -24.36 3.79
CA SER A 59 -4.35 -25.04 2.56
C SER A 59 -3.18 -25.48 1.66
N GLY A 60 -1.94 -25.17 2.04
CA GLY A 60 -0.72 -25.50 1.31
C GLY A 60 -0.35 -24.51 0.19
N GLU A 61 -1.08 -23.39 0.06
CA GLU A 61 -0.78 -22.35 -0.92
C GLU A 61 0.38 -21.47 -0.43
N VAL A 62 1.23 -21.04 -1.36
CA VAL A 62 2.36 -20.15 -1.05
C VAL A 62 1.82 -18.76 -0.70
N VAL A 63 2.19 -18.26 0.48
CA VAL A 63 1.84 -16.89 0.95
C VAL A 63 3.02 -15.93 0.92
N TRP A 64 4.23 -16.47 0.97
CA TRP A 64 5.49 -15.75 0.87
C TRP A 64 6.55 -16.67 0.30
N ASP A 65 7.32 -16.19 -0.68
CA ASP A 65 8.45 -16.90 -1.25
C ASP A 65 9.57 -15.89 -1.50
N ILE A 66 10.70 -16.07 -0.80
CA ILE A 66 11.90 -15.23 -1.01
C ILE A 66 12.85 -15.85 -2.06
N GLU A 67 12.74 -17.15 -2.33
CA GLU A 67 13.58 -17.84 -3.34
C GLU A 67 13.29 -17.33 -4.75
N GLN A 68 12.10 -16.76 -4.97
CA GLN A 68 11.76 -16.08 -6.21
C GLN A 68 12.73 -14.95 -6.58
N LEU A 69 13.55 -14.46 -5.65
CA LEU A 69 14.56 -13.41 -5.85
C LEU A 69 15.99 -13.93 -6.09
N ASP A 70 16.21 -15.25 -6.15
CA ASP A 70 17.55 -15.84 -6.33
C ASP A 70 18.22 -15.45 -7.66
N TYR A 71 17.47 -14.88 -8.60
CA TYR A 71 18.00 -14.34 -9.85
C TYR A 71 18.70 -12.98 -9.70
N LEU A 72 18.61 -12.31 -8.54
CA LEU A 72 19.20 -10.99 -8.26
C LEU A 72 20.72 -11.03 -8.05
N ASN A 73 21.45 -11.63 -8.98
CA ASN A 73 22.89 -11.78 -8.93
C ASN A 73 23.59 -11.06 -10.09
N GLY A 74 24.80 -10.55 -9.84
CA GLY A 74 25.62 -9.91 -10.86
C GLY A 74 25.12 -8.52 -11.31
N THR A 75 25.46 -8.16 -12.55
CA THR A 75 25.11 -6.87 -13.17
C THR A 75 23.66 -6.83 -13.62
N ALA A 76 23.07 -5.64 -13.60
CA ALA A 76 21.69 -5.44 -14.03
C ALA A 76 21.47 -5.94 -15.49
N PRO A 77 20.42 -6.73 -15.76
CA PRO A 77 20.03 -7.07 -17.11
C PRO A 77 19.63 -5.84 -17.93
N GLU A 78 19.77 -5.90 -19.25
CA GLU A 78 19.39 -4.81 -20.17
C GLU A 78 17.91 -4.37 -20.07
N THR A 79 17.04 -5.25 -19.57
CA THR A 79 15.60 -5.03 -19.36
C THR A 79 15.25 -4.48 -17.97
N VAL A 80 16.25 -4.12 -17.15
CA VAL A 80 16.05 -3.57 -15.81
C VAL A 80 16.91 -2.33 -15.62
N ASN A 81 16.32 -1.26 -15.10
CA ASN A 81 17.07 -0.08 -14.70
C ASN A 81 18.12 -0.46 -13.63
N PRO A 82 19.41 -0.13 -13.80
CA PRO A 82 20.47 -0.61 -12.91
C PRO A 82 20.38 -0.04 -11.48
N SER A 83 19.76 1.13 -11.30
CA SER A 83 19.49 1.70 -9.98
C SER A 83 18.44 0.86 -9.24
N LEU A 84 17.34 0.49 -9.91
CA LEU A 84 16.33 -0.42 -9.36
C LEU A 84 16.93 -1.81 -9.05
N TRP A 85 17.79 -2.32 -9.92
CA TRP A 85 18.48 -3.60 -9.68
C TRP A 85 19.32 -3.56 -8.39
N ARG A 86 20.08 -2.47 -8.16
CA ARG A 86 20.83 -2.25 -6.92
C ARG A 86 19.89 -2.26 -5.70
N ASN A 87 18.76 -1.56 -5.77
CA ASN A 87 17.76 -1.54 -4.70
C ASN A 87 17.19 -2.95 -4.44
N ALA A 88 16.81 -3.69 -5.48
CA ALA A 88 16.28 -5.04 -5.34
C ALA A 88 17.29 -5.99 -4.68
N GLN A 89 18.57 -5.92 -5.08
CA GLN A 89 19.65 -6.70 -4.46
C GLN A 89 19.77 -6.40 -2.96
N LEU A 90 19.65 -5.14 -2.55
CA LEU A 90 19.72 -4.75 -1.15
C LEU A 90 18.48 -5.21 -0.36
N GLN A 91 17.28 -5.09 -0.95
CA GLN A 91 16.03 -5.54 -0.34
C GLN A 91 15.94 -7.07 -0.20
N ALA A 92 16.69 -7.81 -1.03
CA ALA A 92 16.80 -9.26 -0.93
C ALA A 92 17.74 -9.73 0.22
N ILE A 93 18.47 -8.82 0.88
CA ILE A 93 19.33 -9.18 2.02
C ILE A 93 18.46 -9.46 3.24
N SER A 94 18.15 -10.74 3.42
CA SER A 94 17.21 -11.28 4.39
C SER A 94 17.87 -12.07 5.51
N GLY A 95 17.22 -12.15 6.67
CA GLY A 95 17.74 -12.86 7.83
C GLY A 95 17.33 -12.21 9.16
N LEU A 96 17.84 -12.80 10.24
CA LEU A 96 17.88 -12.20 11.57
C LEU A 96 19.18 -11.41 11.73
N PHE A 97 19.07 -10.16 12.17
CA PHE A 97 20.19 -9.26 12.40
C PHE A 97 20.12 -8.63 13.79
N GLU A 98 21.27 -8.47 14.43
CA GLU A 98 21.48 -7.57 15.56
C GLU A 98 21.69 -6.15 15.05
N VAL A 99 21.00 -5.17 15.63
CA VAL A 99 21.21 -3.75 15.33
C VAL A 99 22.22 -3.17 16.32
N VAL A 100 21.91 -3.35 17.60
CA VAL A 100 22.75 -3.13 18.79
C VAL A 100 22.42 -4.24 19.78
N GLU A 101 23.25 -4.45 20.80
CA GLU A 101 22.98 -5.47 21.83
C GLU A 101 21.58 -5.25 22.44
N GLY A 102 20.71 -6.26 22.35
CA GLY A 102 19.33 -6.22 22.85
C GLY A 102 18.27 -5.69 21.88
N VAL A 103 18.65 -5.23 20.68
CA VAL A 103 17.73 -4.81 19.61
C VAL A 103 18.01 -5.59 18.34
N TYR A 104 17.02 -6.33 17.86
CA TYR A 104 17.13 -7.23 16.71
C TYR A 104 16.06 -6.92 15.66
N GLN A 105 16.30 -7.37 14.44
CA GLN A 105 15.35 -7.26 13.34
C GLN A 105 15.34 -8.54 12.49
N VAL A 106 14.17 -8.90 11.98
CA VAL A 106 14.01 -9.89 10.92
C VAL A 106 13.60 -9.18 9.64
N ARG A 107 14.42 -9.30 8.59
CA ARG A 107 14.16 -8.73 7.26
C ARG A 107 13.94 -9.81 6.22
N GLY A 108 13.06 -9.54 5.25
CA GLY A 108 12.81 -10.43 4.10
C GLY A 108 11.81 -11.57 4.36
N GLN A 109 11.13 -11.58 5.51
CA GLN A 109 9.99 -12.47 5.79
C GLN A 109 8.64 -11.81 5.45
N SER A 110 8.67 -10.56 4.98
CA SER A 110 7.57 -9.71 4.51
C SER A 110 8.17 -8.53 3.72
N MET A 111 7.33 -7.63 3.23
CA MET A 111 7.76 -6.35 2.64
C MET A 111 8.30 -5.34 3.67
N VAL A 112 7.87 -5.47 4.93
CA VAL A 112 8.32 -4.70 6.10
C VAL A 112 9.29 -5.53 6.95
N THR A 113 10.01 -4.84 7.82
CA THR A 113 10.88 -5.42 8.84
C THR A 113 10.12 -5.63 10.16
N ASN A 114 10.44 -6.68 10.90
CA ASN A 114 9.93 -6.88 12.26
C ASN A 114 11.07 -6.67 13.26
N PHE A 115 10.83 -5.89 14.33
CA PHE A 115 11.85 -5.60 15.33
C PHE A 115 11.51 -6.18 16.69
N PHE A 116 12.57 -6.53 17.42
CA PHE A 116 12.51 -7.14 18.74
C PHE A 116 13.41 -6.36 19.69
N ILE A 117 12.83 -5.82 20.75
CA ILE A 117 13.54 -5.06 21.78
C ILE A 117 13.49 -5.91 23.06
N GLU A 118 14.64 -6.37 23.54
CA GLU A 118 14.72 -7.17 24.75
C GLU A 118 14.37 -6.29 25.97
N GLY A 119 13.35 -6.67 26.71
CA GLY A 119 12.95 -6.01 27.95
C GLY A 119 13.52 -6.71 29.17
N LYS A 120 13.16 -6.19 30.34
CA LYS A 120 13.53 -6.78 31.63
C LYS A 120 12.97 -8.20 31.76
N ASN A 121 11.66 -8.36 31.52
CA ASN A 121 10.95 -9.63 31.72
C ASN A 121 10.69 -10.38 30.41
N GLY A 122 10.66 -9.68 29.27
CA GLY A 122 10.16 -10.18 28.00
C GLY A 122 10.88 -9.63 26.77
N VAL A 123 10.13 -9.64 25.67
CA VAL A 123 10.47 -8.94 24.42
C VAL A 123 9.32 -8.02 24.04
N ILE A 124 9.65 -6.81 23.60
CA ILE A 124 8.73 -5.84 23.01
C ILE A 124 8.87 -5.97 21.50
N VAL A 125 7.77 -6.24 20.82
CA VAL A 125 7.75 -6.40 19.35
C VAL A 125 7.28 -5.09 18.73
N VAL A 126 8.04 -4.56 17.76
CA VAL A 126 7.64 -3.37 16.98
C VAL A 126 7.24 -3.81 15.59
N ASP A 127 6.01 -3.47 15.23
CA ASP A 127 5.27 -3.91 14.05
C ASP A 127 5.20 -5.45 13.93
N ALA A 128 4.24 -5.94 13.16
CA ALA A 128 3.82 -7.34 13.15
C ALA A 128 3.71 -7.93 11.73
N LEU A 129 4.38 -7.34 10.73
CA LEU A 129 4.35 -7.79 9.34
C LEU A 129 2.93 -7.80 8.72
N GLY A 130 2.84 -8.14 7.42
CA GLY A 130 1.57 -8.06 6.68
C GLY A 130 0.66 -9.28 6.79
N SER A 131 1.15 -10.39 7.34
CA SER A 131 0.34 -11.60 7.55
C SER A 131 0.78 -12.38 8.77
N ASN A 132 -0.14 -13.17 9.32
CA ASN A 132 0.12 -14.03 10.47
C ASN A 132 1.20 -15.06 10.20
N GLU A 133 1.23 -15.65 9.00
CA GLU A 133 2.21 -16.68 8.65
C GLU A 133 3.63 -16.10 8.57
N SER A 134 3.77 -14.91 7.98
CA SER A 134 5.04 -14.17 7.95
C SER A 134 5.52 -13.80 9.35
N ALA A 135 4.62 -13.29 10.20
CA ALA A 135 4.95 -12.91 11.57
C ALA A 135 5.34 -14.12 12.42
N GLU A 136 4.61 -15.23 12.32
CA GLU A 136 4.95 -16.48 13.01
C GLU A 136 6.37 -16.94 12.64
N ALA A 137 6.70 -16.99 11.34
CA ALA A 137 8.03 -17.38 10.89
C ALA A 137 9.14 -16.44 11.40
N ALA A 138 8.88 -15.14 11.50
CA ALA A 138 9.83 -14.18 12.07
C ALA A 138 10.02 -14.37 13.59
N MET A 139 8.94 -14.61 14.34
CA MET A 139 9.00 -14.92 15.77
C MET A 139 9.77 -16.22 16.03
N GLU A 140 9.50 -17.28 15.25
CA GLU A 140 10.21 -18.56 15.35
C GLU A 140 11.72 -18.40 15.10
N LEU A 141 12.10 -17.64 14.07
CA LEU A 141 13.50 -17.37 13.76
C LEU A 141 14.18 -16.60 14.91
N TYR A 142 13.54 -15.56 15.45
CA TYR A 142 14.06 -14.84 16.60
C TYR A 142 14.27 -15.78 17.81
N TYR A 143 13.26 -16.56 18.18
CA TYR A 143 13.29 -17.43 19.36
C TYR A 143 14.19 -18.67 19.24
N LYS A 144 14.60 -19.02 18.02
CA LYS A 144 15.65 -20.02 17.80
C LYS A 144 17.04 -19.52 18.22
N HIS A 145 17.27 -18.22 18.15
CA HIS A 145 18.58 -17.61 18.37
C HIS A 145 18.66 -16.73 19.63
N ARG A 146 17.51 -16.33 20.19
CA ARG A 146 17.39 -15.47 21.37
C ARG A 146 16.63 -16.18 22.50
N PRO A 147 16.78 -15.73 23.77
CA PRO A 147 16.03 -16.29 24.88
C PRO A 147 14.52 -16.29 24.63
N GLN A 148 13.86 -17.42 24.90
CA GLN A 148 12.40 -17.60 24.76
C GLN A 148 11.63 -16.93 25.90
N LYS A 149 11.84 -15.62 26.06
CA LYS A 149 11.05 -14.79 26.98
C LYS A 149 9.72 -14.41 26.32
N PRO A 150 8.64 -14.25 27.09
CA PRO A 150 7.33 -13.94 26.53
C PRO A 150 7.31 -12.54 25.88
N VAL A 151 6.42 -12.36 24.91
CA VAL A 151 6.08 -11.03 24.40
C VAL A 151 5.37 -10.26 25.50
N THR A 152 5.93 -9.11 25.88
CA THR A 152 5.42 -8.27 26.97
C THR A 152 4.70 -7.02 26.49
N ALA A 153 4.94 -6.58 25.25
CA ALA A 153 4.19 -5.52 24.58
C ALA A 153 4.36 -5.61 23.06
N ILE A 154 3.41 -5.00 22.35
CA ILE A 154 3.47 -4.78 20.90
C ILE A 154 3.35 -3.26 20.67
N ILE A 155 4.24 -2.70 19.87
CA ILE A 155 4.16 -1.31 19.41
C ILE A 155 3.86 -1.34 17.92
N ILE A 156 2.74 -0.75 17.48
CA ILE A 156 2.46 -0.56 16.05
C ILE A 156 2.76 0.89 15.71
N SER A 157 3.70 1.10 14.80
CA SER A 157 4.24 2.42 14.47
C SER A 157 3.24 3.32 13.73
N GLN A 158 2.39 2.72 12.88
CA GLN A 158 1.49 3.45 11.99
C GLN A 158 0.29 2.60 11.50
N SER A 159 -0.67 3.21 10.80
CA SER A 159 -1.98 2.62 10.44
C SER A 159 -2.08 1.78 9.15
N HIS A 160 -0.99 1.39 8.48
CA HIS A 160 -1.04 0.51 7.30
C HIS A 160 -0.97 -0.99 7.65
N ALA A 161 -1.61 -1.81 6.80
CA ALA A 161 -1.86 -3.22 7.07
C ALA A 161 -0.60 -4.09 7.14
N ASP A 162 0.48 -3.69 6.47
CA ASP A 162 1.77 -4.35 6.54
C ASP A 162 2.48 -4.17 7.90
N HIS A 163 2.02 -3.25 8.75
CA HIS A 163 2.57 -3.04 10.09
C HIS A 163 1.85 -3.82 11.18
N PHE A 164 0.58 -4.17 10.99
CA PHE A 164 -0.23 -4.84 12.01
C PHE A 164 -0.81 -6.18 11.56
N GLY A 165 -0.70 -6.53 10.26
CA GLY A 165 -1.40 -7.66 9.66
C GLY A 165 -1.11 -9.02 10.30
N GLY A 166 0.08 -9.23 10.87
CA GLY A 166 0.43 -10.46 11.59
C GLY A 166 0.29 -10.38 13.12
N ILE A 167 -0.38 -9.36 13.67
CA ILE A 167 -0.46 -9.13 15.12
C ILE A 167 -1.01 -10.32 15.90
N GLN A 168 -1.93 -11.09 15.32
CA GLN A 168 -2.50 -12.25 15.99
C GLN A 168 -1.49 -13.40 16.17
N ALA A 169 -0.53 -13.56 15.25
CA ALA A 169 0.57 -14.50 15.42
C ALA A 169 1.52 -14.06 16.54
N VAL A 170 1.87 -12.77 16.59
CA VAL A 170 2.73 -12.22 17.65
C VAL A 170 2.13 -12.43 19.04
N LEU A 171 0.81 -12.21 19.18
CA LEU A 171 0.10 -12.39 20.46
C LEU A 171 0.13 -13.82 21.02
N LYS A 172 0.39 -14.84 20.19
CA LYS A 172 0.52 -16.24 20.67
C LYS A 172 1.73 -16.43 21.58
N TYR A 173 2.72 -15.55 21.50
CA TYR A 173 3.95 -15.59 22.28
C TYR A 173 3.87 -14.77 23.57
N ALA A 174 2.72 -14.16 23.87
CA ALA A 174 2.46 -13.50 25.15
C ALA A 174 1.91 -14.50 26.18
N GLU A 175 2.25 -14.33 27.46
CA GLU A 175 1.65 -15.14 28.55
C GLU A 175 0.17 -14.82 28.77
N SER A 176 -0.26 -13.63 28.36
CA SER A 176 -1.63 -13.13 28.47
C SER A 176 -1.98 -12.33 27.22
N PRO A 177 -3.21 -12.44 26.68
CA PRO A 177 -3.64 -11.62 25.55
C PRO A 177 -3.81 -10.13 25.91
N ASN A 178 -3.72 -9.75 27.19
CA ASN A 178 -3.92 -8.38 27.66
C ASN A 178 -2.59 -7.61 27.89
N ILE A 179 -1.59 -7.85 27.06
CA ILE A 179 -0.37 -7.04 27.03
C ILE A 179 -0.65 -5.65 26.43
N PRO A 180 0.17 -4.62 26.71
CA PRO A 180 0.09 -3.34 26.02
C PRO A 180 0.26 -3.52 24.50
N ILE A 181 -0.72 -3.05 23.74
CA ILE A 181 -0.67 -2.82 22.30
C ILE A 181 -0.71 -1.31 22.12
N VAL A 182 0.47 -0.73 21.91
CA VAL A 182 0.72 0.71 21.86
C VAL A 182 0.67 1.20 20.42
N VAL A 183 -0.13 2.22 20.15
CA VAL A 183 -0.35 2.76 18.80
C VAL A 183 -0.34 4.30 18.80
N PRO A 184 -0.09 4.94 17.64
CA PRO A 184 -0.28 6.39 17.51
C PRO A 184 -1.76 6.78 17.61
N GLN A 185 -1.99 8.05 17.92
CA GLN A 185 -3.34 8.60 17.93
C GLN A 185 -4.09 8.36 16.62
N TYR A 186 -5.37 8.01 16.70
CA TYR A 186 -6.29 7.73 15.58
C TYR A 186 -6.07 6.43 14.81
N PHE A 187 -5.11 5.58 15.22
CA PHE A 187 -4.77 4.33 14.53
C PHE A 187 -5.98 3.50 14.08
N THR A 188 -6.91 3.19 15.00
CA THR A 188 -8.07 2.32 14.70
C THR A 188 -8.97 2.91 13.61
N ASN A 189 -9.19 4.22 13.62
CA ASN A 189 -10.04 4.88 12.63
C ASN A 189 -9.39 4.84 11.25
N GLU A 190 -8.09 5.11 11.20
CA GLU A 190 -7.35 5.26 9.95
C GLU A 190 -7.05 3.90 9.30
N ALA A 191 -6.67 2.90 10.10
CA ALA A 191 -6.44 1.53 9.64
C ALA A 191 -7.67 0.92 8.94
N LEU A 192 -8.87 1.32 9.37
CA LEU A 192 -10.13 0.84 8.82
C LEU A 192 -10.67 1.74 7.70
N SER A 193 -10.59 3.07 7.84
CA SER A 193 -11.24 3.98 6.89
C SER A 193 -10.58 3.99 5.51
N GLU A 194 -9.25 3.90 5.44
CA GLU A 194 -8.51 3.92 4.18
C GLU A 194 -8.80 2.67 3.34
N ASN A 195 -8.85 1.51 3.96
CA ASN A 195 -8.86 0.23 3.27
C ASN A 195 -10.27 -0.28 2.93
N VAL A 196 -11.32 0.28 3.55
CA VAL A 196 -12.67 -0.31 3.47
C VAL A 196 -13.55 0.40 2.44
N LEU A 197 -13.63 1.73 2.45
CA LEU A 197 -14.60 2.46 1.62
C LEU A 197 -14.34 2.31 0.11
N LEU A 198 -13.06 2.28 -0.27
CA LEU A 198 -12.60 2.12 -1.65
C LEU A 198 -11.87 0.78 -1.87
N GLY A 199 -12.05 -0.18 -0.96
CA GLY A 199 -11.26 -1.42 -0.90
C GLY A 199 -11.24 -2.20 -2.22
N THR A 200 -12.38 -2.29 -2.93
CA THR A 200 -12.45 -3.04 -4.20
C THR A 200 -11.56 -2.43 -5.29
N ILE A 201 -11.69 -1.13 -5.56
CA ILE A 201 -10.90 -0.45 -6.61
C ILE A 201 -9.43 -0.30 -6.19
N MET A 202 -9.15 -0.02 -4.91
CA MET A 202 -7.77 0.10 -4.41
C MET A 202 -7.04 -1.24 -4.50
N THR A 203 -7.68 -2.35 -4.13
CA THR A 203 -7.09 -3.69 -4.27
C THR A 203 -6.79 -4.00 -5.73
N ARG A 204 -7.73 -3.73 -6.63
CA ARG A 204 -7.53 -3.95 -8.07
C ARG A 204 -6.38 -3.12 -8.65
N ARG A 205 -6.23 -1.87 -8.22
CA ARG A 205 -5.10 -1.02 -8.64
C ARG A 205 -3.78 -1.41 -7.95
N ALA A 206 -3.84 -1.96 -6.74
CA ALA A 206 -2.68 -2.50 -6.04
C ALA A 206 -2.10 -3.72 -6.77
N GLU A 207 -2.93 -4.53 -7.44
CA GLU A 207 -2.45 -5.63 -8.30
C GLU A 207 -1.47 -5.12 -9.37
N TYR A 208 -1.73 -3.95 -9.96
CA TYR A 208 -0.79 -3.30 -10.89
C TYR A 208 0.45 -2.78 -10.17
N GLN A 209 0.29 -2.06 -9.05
CA GLN A 209 1.39 -1.46 -8.28
C GLN A 209 2.42 -2.49 -7.80
N PHE A 210 1.94 -3.66 -7.40
CA PHE A 210 2.74 -4.74 -6.80
C PHE A 210 3.01 -5.91 -7.75
N GLY A 211 2.65 -5.78 -9.03
CA GLY A 211 3.06 -6.75 -10.06
C GLY A 211 2.35 -8.09 -9.96
N LYS A 212 1.10 -8.13 -9.48
CA LYS A 212 0.32 -9.36 -9.35
C LYS A 212 0.26 -10.08 -10.71
N ASN A 213 0.51 -11.40 -10.68
CA ASN A 213 0.56 -12.29 -11.85
C ASN A 213 1.76 -12.07 -12.80
N LEU A 214 2.68 -11.15 -12.49
CA LEU A 214 3.99 -11.16 -13.13
C LEU A 214 4.85 -12.24 -12.50
N SER A 215 5.60 -12.97 -13.30
CA SER A 215 6.72 -13.75 -12.78
C SER A 215 7.82 -12.80 -12.32
N ASP A 216 8.51 -13.13 -11.24
CA ASP A 216 9.72 -12.41 -10.89
C ASP A 216 10.85 -12.73 -11.88
N GLY A 217 11.63 -11.72 -12.24
CA GLY A 217 12.72 -11.87 -13.19
C GLY A 217 13.02 -10.62 -14.01
N ALA A 218 14.06 -10.73 -14.86
CA ALA A 218 14.57 -9.62 -15.66
C ALA A 218 13.52 -8.92 -16.55
N GLN A 219 12.49 -9.64 -16.99
CA GLN A 219 11.40 -9.10 -17.82
C GLN A 219 10.06 -8.95 -17.08
N GLY A 220 10.01 -9.31 -15.79
CA GLY A 220 8.82 -9.26 -14.96
C GLY A 220 8.99 -8.35 -13.74
N SER A 221 8.35 -8.72 -12.63
CA SER A 221 8.54 -8.04 -11.36
C SER A 221 10.00 -8.18 -10.90
N VAL A 222 10.55 -7.11 -10.33
CA VAL A 222 11.93 -7.09 -9.80
C VAL A 222 11.96 -6.95 -8.29
N SER A 223 11.08 -6.10 -7.77
CA SER A 223 10.79 -5.91 -6.35
C SER A 223 9.50 -5.10 -6.22
N VAL A 224 9.15 -4.69 -5.00
CA VAL A 224 8.11 -3.67 -4.74
C VAL A 224 8.71 -2.34 -4.24
N GLY A 225 10.03 -2.17 -4.32
CA GLY A 225 10.79 -0.95 -3.98
C GLY A 225 11.12 -0.81 -2.48
N ILE A 226 10.09 -0.81 -1.63
CA ILE A 226 10.23 -0.78 -0.16
C ILE A 226 10.59 -2.14 0.45
N GLY A 227 10.38 -3.22 -0.30
CA GLY A 227 10.70 -4.57 0.12
C GLY A 227 10.77 -5.54 -1.07
N PRO A 228 10.99 -6.83 -0.79
CA PRO A 228 11.17 -7.84 -1.83
C PRO A 228 9.89 -8.13 -2.62
N THR A 229 8.77 -8.43 -1.96
CA THR A 229 7.47 -8.74 -2.58
C THR A 229 6.32 -8.49 -1.60
N MET A 230 5.07 -8.66 -2.01
CA MET A 230 3.89 -8.62 -1.13
C MET A 230 3.58 -10.02 -0.57
N THR A 231 3.16 -10.11 0.69
CA THR A 231 2.55 -11.34 1.23
C THR A 231 1.11 -11.48 0.74
N SER A 232 0.66 -12.71 0.53
CA SER A 232 -0.74 -13.06 0.26
C SER A 232 -1.38 -13.87 1.40
N GLY A 233 -0.76 -13.88 2.58
CA GLY A 233 -1.24 -14.59 3.76
C GLY A 233 -2.41 -13.90 4.47
N LYS A 234 -2.85 -14.48 5.59
CA LYS A 234 -3.99 -13.96 6.36
C LYS A 234 -3.60 -12.70 7.14
N THR A 235 -4.19 -11.57 6.76
CA THR A 235 -4.14 -10.32 7.53
C THR A 235 -5.11 -10.37 8.72
N SER A 236 -4.67 -9.89 9.87
CA SER A 236 -5.43 -9.79 11.12
C SER A 236 -5.40 -8.37 11.67
N PHE A 237 -6.35 -8.07 12.55
CA PHE A 237 -6.45 -6.81 13.26
C PHE A 237 -6.92 -7.08 14.69
N VAL A 238 -6.31 -6.42 15.66
CA VAL A 238 -6.68 -6.48 17.08
C VAL A 238 -6.81 -5.06 17.59
N LEU A 239 -7.86 -4.79 18.37
CA LEU A 239 -8.05 -3.47 18.96
C LEU A 239 -6.89 -3.15 19.92
N PRO A 240 -6.21 -2.00 19.75
CA PRO A 240 -5.19 -1.58 20.68
C PRO A 240 -5.80 -1.16 22.02
N ASN A 241 -4.99 -1.22 23.09
CA ASN A 241 -5.41 -0.84 24.44
C ASN A 241 -4.59 0.31 25.03
N VAL A 242 -3.58 0.81 24.31
CA VAL A 242 -2.79 2.00 24.67
C VAL A 242 -2.61 2.88 23.43
N GLU A 243 -2.97 4.15 23.56
CA GLU A 243 -2.82 5.16 22.51
C GLU A 243 -1.85 6.25 23.00
N ILE A 244 -0.93 6.66 22.14
CA ILE A 244 -0.06 7.82 22.41
C ILE A 244 -0.87 9.07 22.03
N GLU A 245 -1.22 9.88 23.03
CA GLU A 245 -2.13 11.03 22.83
C GLU A 245 -1.40 12.38 22.83
N ASN A 246 -0.25 12.47 23.50
CA ASN A 246 0.54 13.69 23.54
C ASN A 246 1.51 13.74 22.37
N GLU A 247 1.76 14.93 21.82
CA GLU A 247 2.73 15.12 20.72
C GLU A 247 4.09 14.51 21.08
N ILE A 248 4.57 14.72 22.31
CA ILE A 248 5.74 14.04 22.87
C ILE A 248 5.31 13.32 24.14
N GLN A 249 5.60 12.02 24.22
CA GLN A 249 5.23 11.19 25.37
C GLN A 249 6.38 10.29 25.82
N LEU A 250 6.70 10.34 27.11
CA LEU A 250 7.58 9.36 27.74
C LEU A 250 6.75 8.21 28.29
N MET A 251 7.20 6.98 28.06
CA MET A 251 6.55 5.78 28.58
C MET A 251 7.60 4.71 28.85
N GLU A 252 7.51 4.05 29.99
CA GLU A 252 8.29 2.85 30.29
C GLU A 252 7.47 1.61 29.92
N ILE A 253 8.07 0.71 29.15
CA ILE A 253 7.48 -0.56 28.74
C ILE A 253 8.50 -1.65 29.07
N ASP A 254 8.13 -2.59 29.94
CA ASP A 254 9.00 -3.70 30.39
C ASP A 254 10.43 -3.26 30.82
N GLY A 255 10.52 -2.12 31.50
CA GLY A 255 11.78 -1.55 31.98
C GLY A 255 12.61 -0.81 30.92
N VAL A 256 12.09 -0.62 29.70
CA VAL A 256 12.71 0.16 28.62
C VAL A 256 11.96 1.49 28.47
N THR A 257 12.70 2.60 28.43
CA THR A 257 12.15 3.95 28.32
C THR A 257 12.04 4.38 26.86
N PHE A 258 10.82 4.66 26.42
CA PHE A 258 10.51 5.21 25.11
C PHE A 258 10.15 6.68 25.21
N LYS A 259 10.65 7.47 24.26
CA LYS A 259 10.26 8.87 24.02
C LYS A 259 9.60 8.95 22.65
N PHE A 260 8.27 8.90 22.64
CA PHE A 260 7.44 8.97 21.43
C PHE A 260 7.30 10.41 20.94
N LEU A 261 7.20 10.57 19.62
CA LEU A 261 6.84 11.79 18.91
C LEU A 261 5.75 11.44 17.90
N LEU A 262 4.54 11.99 18.06
CA LEU A 262 3.47 11.83 17.07
C LEU A 262 3.82 12.58 15.78
N THR A 263 3.65 11.93 14.63
CA THR A 263 3.91 12.46 13.29
C THR A 263 2.74 12.20 12.35
N PRO A 264 1.51 12.64 12.68
CA PRO A 264 0.31 12.32 11.90
C PRO A 264 0.33 13.00 10.53
N ASN A 265 -0.39 12.40 9.58
CA ASN A 265 -0.56 12.88 8.19
C ASN A 265 0.76 13.00 7.40
N THR A 266 1.73 12.14 7.72
CA THR A 266 3.01 12.05 7.02
C THR A 266 2.98 10.89 6.03
N GLU A 267 3.67 9.77 6.29
CA GLU A 267 3.46 8.54 5.51
C GLU A 267 2.05 8.01 5.75
N ALA A 268 1.60 7.96 7.01
CA ALA A 268 0.23 7.59 7.35
C ALA A 268 -0.52 8.70 8.11
N PRO A 269 -1.87 8.67 8.09
CA PRO A 269 -2.68 9.57 8.90
C PRO A 269 -2.39 9.45 10.41
N ALA A 270 -2.17 8.23 10.89
CA ALA A 270 -1.78 7.92 12.26
C ALA A 270 -0.40 7.26 12.27
N GLU A 271 0.62 7.98 12.76
CA GLU A 271 2.02 7.55 12.75
C GLU A 271 2.82 8.22 13.87
N MET A 272 3.88 7.56 14.32
CA MET A 272 4.78 8.09 15.34
C MET A 272 6.23 7.63 15.18
N HIS A 273 7.16 8.49 15.60
CA HIS A 273 8.56 8.15 15.83
C HIS A 273 8.78 7.85 17.31
N PHE A 274 9.86 7.17 17.65
CA PHE A 274 10.27 7.05 19.04
C PHE A 274 11.76 6.79 19.21
N TYR A 275 12.30 7.35 20.29
CA TYR A 275 13.66 7.08 20.74
C TYR A 275 13.63 6.09 21.91
N ILE A 276 14.39 5.00 21.78
CA ILE A 276 14.54 3.93 22.75
C ILE A 276 15.77 4.24 23.60
N ARG A 277 15.56 4.91 24.72
CA ARG A 277 16.64 5.59 25.47
C ARG A 277 17.72 4.64 25.97
N ASP A 278 17.32 3.49 26.50
CA ASP A 278 18.23 2.50 27.08
C ASP A 278 19.14 1.85 26.03
N TYR A 279 18.71 1.83 24.77
CA TYR A 279 19.44 1.26 23.64
C TYR A 279 20.09 2.31 22.73
N LYS A 280 19.81 3.60 22.95
CA LYS A 280 20.28 4.71 22.09
C LYS A 280 19.88 4.54 20.63
N VAL A 281 18.69 4.01 20.41
CA VAL A 281 18.15 3.73 19.07
C VAL A 281 17.00 4.66 18.78
N LEU A 282 17.04 5.32 17.62
CA LEU A 282 15.92 6.10 17.10
C LEU A 282 15.14 5.27 16.09
N PHE A 283 13.82 5.25 16.17
CA PHE A 283 12.93 4.61 15.21
C PHE A 283 12.04 5.67 14.55
N VAL A 284 12.06 5.76 13.22
CA VAL A 284 11.36 6.79 12.44
C VAL A 284 10.24 6.24 11.56
N SER A 285 9.66 5.12 11.97
CA SER A 285 8.53 4.49 11.29
C SER A 285 8.82 4.35 9.79
N GLU A 286 8.03 5.01 8.96
CA GLU A 286 8.13 4.98 7.51
C GLU A 286 8.43 6.37 6.92
N ASN A 287 8.75 7.34 7.77
CA ASN A 287 8.96 8.72 7.38
C ASN A 287 10.37 9.02 6.85
N ALA A 288 11.36 8.20 7.18
CA ALA A 288 12.68 8.26 6.56
C ALA A 288 13.17 6.84 6.29
N ASN A 289 13.25 6.51 5.00
CA ASN A 289 13.68 5.21 4.50
C ASN A 289 14.93 5.36 3.62
N LYS A 290 15.51 4.24 3.15
CA LYS A 290 16.55 4.23 2.11
C LYS A 290 16.01 4.43 0.69
N LEU A 291 14.99 5.27 0.54
CA LEU A 291 14.34 5.63 -0.74
C LEU A 291 13.45 6.87 -0.62
N MET A 292 13.02 7.42 -1.75
CA MET A 292 11.92 8.38 -1.82
C MET A 292 10.56 7.68 -1.70
N HIS A 293 9.78 8.04 -0.68
CA HIS A 293 8.45 7.49 -0.46
C HIS A 293 7.37 8.21 -1.29
N GLN A 294 6.15 7.70 -1.28
CA GLN A 294 4.99 8.22 -2.00
C GLN A 294 4.31 9.33 -1.19
N ILE A 295 4.17 10.50 -1.81
CA ILE A 295 3.22 11.53 -1.39
C ILE A 295 1.82 11.18 -1.92
N TYR A 296 1.77 10.54 -3.07
CA TYR A 296 0.55 9.97 -3.63
C TYR A 296 0.80 8.53 -4.03
N THR A 297 0.12 7.61 -3.36
CA THR A 297 0.18 6.20 -3.76
C THR A 297 -0.63 5.95 -5.02
N VAL A 298 0.02 5.31 -6.00
CA VAL A 298 -0.56 5.12 -7.34
C VAL A 298 -1.70 4.10 -7.37
N ARG A 299 -1.81 3.19 -6.38
CA ARG A 299 -3.02 2.38 -6.14
C ARG A 299 -4.25 3.23 -5.83
N GLY A 300 -4.04 4.47 -5.38
CA GLY A 300 -5.08 5.46 -5.08
C GLY A 300 -5.32 5.57 -3.57
N ALA A 301 -4.98 6.71 -3.01
CA ALA A 301 -5.37 7.14 -1.66
C ALA A 301 -5.51 8.66 -1.64
N LYS A 302 -5.83 9.23 -0.47
CA LYS A 302 -5.68 10.67 -0.26
C LYS A 302 -4.20 11.05 -0.45
N THR A 303 -3.95 12.21 -1.05
CA THR A 303 -2.59 12.77 -1.14
C THR A 303 -2.10 13.15 0.26
N ARG A 304 -0.90 12.72 0.61
CA ARG A 304 -0.21 13.06 1.86
C ARG A 304 0.32 14.48 1.82
N ASP A 305 0.61 15.04 2.99
CA ASP A 305 1.14 16.39 3.11
C ASP A 305 2.68 16.37 3.21
N ALA A 306 3.34 16.64 2.09
CA ALA A 306 4.80 16.67 2.00
C ALA A 306 5.44 17.74 2.91
N LEU A 307 4.73 18.83 3.22
CA LEU A 307 5.23 19.87 4.10
C LEU A 307 5.16 19.44 5.57
N LEU A 308 4.05 18.83 5.98
CA LEU A 308 3.93 18.23 7.32
C LEU A 308 4.98 17.13 7.52
N TRP A 309 5.22 16.31 6.50
CA TRP A 309 6.26 15.29 6.51
C TRP A 309 7.66 15.88 6.73
N ALA A 310 8.04 16.89 5.94
CA ALA A 310 9.31 17.58 6.14
C ALA A 310 9.43 18.17 7.56
N ASN A 311 8.36 18.82 8.06
CA ASN A 311 8.37 19.39 9.40
C ASN A 311 8.45 18.32 10.51
N ALA A 312 7.86 17.13 10.31
CA ALA A 312 7.97 16.02 11.24
C ALA A 312 9.41 15.50 11.35
N LEU A 313 10.11 15.39 10.22
CA LEU A 313 11.53 15.02 10.20
C LEU A 313 12.40 16.12 10.83
N ASP A 314 12.10 17.39 10.60
CA ASP A 314 12.79 18.52 11.24
C ASP A 314 12.63 18.49 12.77
N LYS A 315 11.40 18.32 13.26
CA LYS A 315 11.11 18.13 14.70
C LYS A 315 11.83 16.91 15.28
N THR A 316 11.95 15.83 14.51
CA THR A 316 12.66 14.62 14.93
C THR A 316 14.14 14.91 15.12
N ILE A 317 14.76 15.64 14.19
CA ILE A 317 16.15 16.09 14.31
C ILE A 317 16.29 16.95 15.56
N ASP A 318 15.52 18.02 15.69
CA ASP A 318 15.60 18.95 16.83
C ASP A 318 15.41 18.25 18.19
N LEU A 319 14.47 17.30 18.27
CA LEU A 319 14.14 16.62 19.51
C LEU A 319 15.20 15.60 19.96
N PHE A 320 15.89 14.97 19.00
CA PHE A 320 16.78 13.83 19.27
C PHE A 320 18.25 14.11 18.95
N GLU A 321 18.61 15.22 18.29
CA GLU A 321 20.01 15.55 17.96
C GLU A 321 20.89 15.76 19.19
N THR A 322 20.30 16.01 20.36
CA THR A 322 21.02 16.15 21.64
C THR A 322 21.13 14.85 22.41
N GLU A 323 20.39 13.81 22.04
CA GLU A 323 20.49 12.46 22.63
C GLU A 323 21.71 11.72 22.06
N ASP A 324 22.20 10.71 22.77
CA ASP A 324 23.15 9.76 22.17
C ASP A 324 22.40 8.88 21.15
N ILE A 325 22.94 8.67 19.95
CA ILE A 325 22.29 7.82 18.94
C ILE A 325 23.32 6.86 18.35
N ASP A 326 23.12 5.57 18.59
CA ASP A 326 23.97 4.50 18.08
C ASP A 326 23.43 3.98 16.74
N ALA A 327 22.11 3.94 16.57
CA ALA A 327 21.46 3.52 15.33
C ALA A 327 20.10 4.19 15.09
N LEU A 328 19.74 4.29 13.81
CA LEU A 328 18.42 4.63 13.31
C LEU A 328 17.77 3.41 12.67
N LEU A 329 16.55 3.12 13.09
CA LEU A 329 15.67 2.10 12.54
C LEU A 329 14.56 2.73 11.71
N MET A 330 14.18 2.00 10.67
CA MET A 330 13.14 2.34 9.72
C MET A 330 12.45 1.03 9.32
N ILE A 331 11.15 1.08 9.06
CA ILE A 331 10.36 -0.14 8.88
C ILE A 331 10.66 -0.87 7.56
N HIS A 332 11.16 -0.14 6.56
CA HIS A 332 11.64 -0.69 5.30
C HIS A 332 13.15 -0.45 5.14
N ALA A 333 13.84 -1.39 4.49
CA ALA A 333 15.29 -1.38 4.28
C ALA A 333 16.13 -1.68 5.56
N TRP A 334 17.34 -1.13 5.65
CA TRP A 334 18.35 -1.44 6.67
C TRP A 334 18.70 -0.22 7.54
N PRO A 335 19.20 -0.43 8.78
CA PRO A 335 19.54 0.66 9.69
C PRO A 335 20.66 1.59 9.18
N VAL A 336 20.76 2.75 9.82
CA VAL A 336 21.91 3.66 9.72
C VAL A 336 22.58 3.71 11.09
N TRP A 337 23.91 3.59 11.15
CA TRP A 337 24.65 3.63 12.40
C TRP A 337 25.47 4.90 12.53
N GLU A 338 25.77 5.24 13.79
CA GLU A 338 26.48 6.44 14.22
C GLU A 338 25.66 7.72 14.07
N LYS A 339 25.57 8.48 15.16
CA LYS A 339 24.79 9.72 15.25
C LYS A 339 24.95 10.67 14.07
N ASN A 340 26.18 10.91 13.61
CA ASN A 340 26.41 11.86 12.51
C ASN A 340 25.76 11.39 11.20
N ASN A 341 25.86 10.10 10.88
CA ASN A 341 25.24 9.53 9.67
C ASN A 341 23.72 9.50 9.80
N VAL A 342 23.20 9.22 11.01
CA VAL A 342 21.76 9.27 11.30
C VAL A 342 21.20 10.66 11.07
N ILE A 343 21.82 11.69 11.66
CA ILE A 343 21.35 13.08 11.50
C ILE A 343 21.48 13.54 10.05
N GLU A 344 22.55 13.16 9.35
CA GLU A 344 22.71 13.49 7.93
C GLU A 344 21.62 12.82 7.07
N HIS A 345 21.33 11.54 7.30
CA HIS A 345 20.27 10.84 6.59
C HIS A 345 18.90 11.51 6.80
N LEU A 346 18.57 11.87 8.04
CA LEU A 346 17.31 12.57 8.35
C LEU A 346 17.24 13.93 7.67
N LYS A 347 18.34 14.70 7.63
CA LYS A 347 18.41 15.98 6.91
C LYS A 347 18.18 15.80 5.41
N LEU A 348 18.81 14.81 4.79
CA LEU A 348 18.65 14.52 3.36
C LEU A 348 17.22 14.09 3.02
N GLN A 349 16.53 13.36 3.90
CA GLN A 349 15.11 13.00 3.73
C GLN A 349 14.19 14.20 3.97
N ARG A 350 14.43 14.99 5.03
CA ARG A 350 13.69 16.24 5.32
C ARG A 350 13.75 17.18 4.12
N ASP A 351 14.95 17.42 3.61
CA ASP A 351 15.19 18.35 2.52
C ASP A 351 14.62 17.84 1.21
N LEU A 352 14.59 16.52 1.00
CA LEU A 352 13.90 15.90 -0.14
C LEU A 352 12.42 16.27 -0.18
N TYR A 353 11.67 16.00 0.89
CA TYR A 353 10.24 16.30 0.94
C TYR A 353 9.96 17.81 0.93
N LYS A 354 10.80 18.60 1.61
CA LYS A 354 10.68 20.07 1.60
C LYS A 354 10.90 20.66 0.22
N TYR A 355 11.93 20.20 -0.50
CA TYR A 355 12.24 20.67 -1.85
C TYR A 355 11.13 20.28 -2.82
N MET A 356 10.68 19.02 -2.76
CA MET A 356 9.58 18.51 -3.56
C MET A 356 8.30 19.34 -3.36
N HIS A 357 7.96 19.64 -2.11
CA HIS A 357 6.85 20.51 -1.78
C HIS A 357 7.04 21.92 -2.35
N ASP A 358 8.09 22.62 -1.92
CA ASP A 358 8.25 24.06 -2.18
C ASP A 358 8.44 24.34 -3.67
N GLN A 359 9.20 23.50 -4.38
CA GLN A 359 9.41 23.71 -5.81
C GLN A 359 8.17 23.37 -6.63
N THR A 360 7.36 22.40 -6.21
CA THR A 360 6.05 22.18 -6.84
C THR A 360 5.16 23.40 -6.66
N VAL A 361 5.00 23.88 -5.42
CA VAL A 361 4.14 25.03 -5.12
C VAL A 361 4.66 26.30 -5.80
N ARG A 362 5.98 26.51 -5.86
CA ARG A 362 6.58 27.64 -6.58
C ARG A 362 6.30 27.56 -8.08
N LEU A 363 6.47 26.39 -8.71
CA LEU A 363 6.19 26.22 -10.14
C LEU A 363 4.70 26.37 -10.45
N ALA A 364 3.81 25.87 -9.58
CA ALA A 364 2.38 26.10 -9.72
C ALA A 364 2.02 27.60 -9.67
N ASN A 365 2.63 28.36 -8.75
CA ASN A 365 2.48 29.82 -8.69
C ASN A 365 3.06 30.55 -9.91
N LEU A 366 3.98 29.93 -10.66
CA LEU A 366 4.47 30.43 -11.94
C LEU A 366 3.57 30.03 -13.12
N GLY A 367 2.45 29.37 -12.87
CA GLY A 367 1.46 28.99 -13.88
C GLY A 367 1.69 27.62 -14.52
N TYR A 368 2.64 26.82 -14.03
CA TYR A 368 2.85 25.46 -14.52
C TYR A 368 1.73 24.54 -14.02
N THR A 369 1.19 23.73 -14.92
CA THR A 369 0.25 22.64 -14.60
C THR A 369 0.96 21.44 -13.97
N MET A 370 0.21 20.50 -13.39
CA MET A 370 0.78 19.33 -12.73
C MET A 370 1.74 18.50 -13.63
N ASP A 371 1.41 18.38 -14.92
CA ASP A 371 2.21 17.64 -15.90
C ASP A 371 3.51 18.38 -16.24
N GLU A 372 3.42 19.70 -16.46
CA GLU A 372 4.58 20.52 -16.76
C GLU A 372 5.54 20.60 -15.56
N ILE A 373 5.01 20.66 -14.34
CA ILE A 373 5.82 20.58 -13.11
C ILE A 373 6.59 19.27 -13.06
N ALA A 374 5.92 18.13 -13.30
CA ALA A 374 6.55 16.80 -13.24
C ALA A 374 7.69 16.62 -14.27
N GLU A 375 7.67 17.35 -15.40
CA GLU A 375 8.79 17.37 -16.36
C GLU A 375 9.88 18.39 -16.00
N THR A 376 9.50 19.50 -15.36
CA THR A 376 10.40 20.64 -15.07
C THR A 376 11.18 20.46 -13.77
N ILE A 377 10.56 19.92 -12.71
CA ILE A 377 11.20 19.79 -11.40
C ILE A 377 12.37 18.81 -11.46
N LYS A 378 13.50 19.19 -10.85
CA LYS A 378 14.70 18.37 -10.70
C LYS A 378 15.23 18.54 -9.29
N LEU A 379 15.69 17.46 -8.68
CA LEU A 379 16.39 17.56 -7.39
C LEU A 379 17.74 18.25 -7.60
N PRO A 380 18.23 19.03 -6.60
CA PRO A 380 19.62 19.46 -6.57
C PRO A 380 20.53 18.23 -6.44
N LYS A 381 21.79 18.37 -6.90
CA LYS A 381 22.73 17.23 -7.02
C LYS A 381 22.92 16.48 -5.70
N GLU A 382 22.97 17.21 -4.60
CA GLU A 382 23.17 16.69 -3.25
C GLU A 382 22.03 15.73 -2.84
N LEU A 383 20.79 16.04 -3.23
CA LEU A 383 19.63 15.18 -2.96
C LEU A 383 19.48 14.09 -4.02
N ASP A 384 19.76 14.39 -5.29
CA ASP A 384 19.55 13.45 -6.39
C ASP A 384 20.57 12.30 -6.37
N THR A 385 21.82 12.57 -5.97
CA THR A 385 22.88 11.55 -6.00
C THR A 385 22.95 10.67 -4.75
N TYR A 386 22.21 11.00 -3.69
CA TYR A 386 22.10 10.18 -2.49
C TYR A 386 21.20 8.97 -2.74
N TRP A 387 21.72 7.76 -2.53
CA TRP A 387 20.99 6.51 -2.77
C TRP A 387 19.66 6.43 -2.01
N GLY A 388 19.63 6.94 -0.77
CA GLY A 388 18.43 6.97 0.06
C GLY A 388 17.32 7.90 -0.45
N ASN A 389 17.56 8.72 -1.47
CA ASN A 389 16.56 9.64 -2.04
C ASN A 389 16.09 9.21 -3.44
N ARG A 390 16.57 8.08 -3.97
CA ARG A 390 16.16 7.59 -5.29
C ARG A 390 14.72 7.11 -5.30
N GLY A 391 14.09 7.24 -6.46
CA GLY A 391 12.65 7.00 -6.66
C GLY A 391 12.27 5.54 -6.85
N TYR A 392 12.58 4.65 -5.89
CA TYR A 392 12.26 3.22 -6.01
C TYR A 392 10.79 2.88 -5.73
N TYR A 393 10.12 3.68 -4.90
CA TYR A 393 8.71 3.50 -4.52
C TYR A 393 7.88 4.71 -4.93
N GLY A 394 8.17 5.87 -4.32
CA GLY A 394 7.76 7.17 -4.82
C GLY A 394 8.61 7.60 -6.01
N THR A 395 8.13 8.59 -6.76
CA THR A 395 8.93 9.27 -7.77
C THR A 395 8.74 10.77 -7.64
N LEU A 396 9.78 11.55 -7.95
CA LEU A 396 9.66 13.01 -7.95
C LEU A 396 8.51 13.47 -8.86
N LYS A 397 8.33 12.80 -10.01
CA LYS A 397 7.29 13.11 -10.99
C LYS A 397 5.88 12.93 -10.47
N HIS A 398 5.53 11.76 -9.94
CA HIS A 398 4.16 11.56 -9.44
C HIS A 398 3.94 12.23 -8.09
N ASN A 399 4.99 12.38 -7.28
CA ASN A 399 4.84 13.07 -6.00
C ASN A 399 4.62 14.57 -6.17
N SER A 400 5.28 15.23 -7.12
CA SER A 400 5.00 16.63 -7.42
C SER A 400 3.57 16.83 -7.93
N LYS A 401 3.03 15.89 -8.70
CA LYS A 401 1.60 15.88 -9.06
C LYS A 401 0.71 15.69 -7.83
N GLY A 402 1.10 14.83 -6.90
CA GLY A 402 0.42 14.64 -5.62
C GLY A 402 0.36 15.94 -4.80
N VAL A 403 1.49 16.65 -4.67
CA VAL A 403 1.56 17.96 -4.01
C VAL A 403 0.68 18.99 -4.74
N TYR A 404 0.73 19.05 -6.08
CA TYR A 404 -0.14 19.96 -6.84
C TYR A 404 -1.62 19.65 -6.58
N ASN A 405 -2.01 18.38 -6.67
CA ASN A 405 -3.38 17.93 -6.45
C ASN A 405 -3.88 18.19 -5.02
N TYR A 406 -2.99 18.12 -4.02
CA TYR A 406 -3.32 18.49 -2.65
C TYR A 406 -3.81 19.95 -2.53
N TYR A 407 -3.17 20.89 -3.23
CA TYR A 407 -3.49 22.31 -3.15
C TYR A 407 -4.53 22.80 -4.17
N LEU A 408 -4.47 22.30 -5.40
CA LEU A 408 -5.22 22.83 -6.54
C LEU A 408 -6.22 21.83 -7.14
N GLY A 409 -6.22 20.59 -6.67
CA GLY A 409 -7.06 19.52 -7.20
C GLY A 409 -6.67 19.06 -8.60
N PHE A 410 -7.60 18.38 -9.28
CA PHE A 410 -7.38 17.75 -10.57
C PHE A 410 -7.44 18.72 -11.77
N TYR A 411 -8.10 19.88 -11.61
CA TYR A 411 -8.40 20.79 -12.71
C TYR A 411 -7.18 21.64 -13.08
N SER A 412 -6.79 21.63 -14.35
CA SER A 412 -5.61 22.34 -14.88
C SER A 412 -5.78 23.85 -15.02
N ALA A 413 -6.97 24.39 -14.74
CA ALA A 413 -7.41 25.75 -15.08
C ALA A 413 -7.63 26.02 -16.58
N ASN A 414 -7.34 25.07 -17.48
CA ASN A 414 -7.73 25.17 -18.88
C ASN A 414 -9.20 24.76 -19.05
N PRO A 415 -10.09 25.61 -19.60
CA PRO A 415 -11.51 25.28 -19.76
C PRO A 415 -11.80 23.99 -20.56
N SER A 416 -10.88 23.56 -21.43
CA SER A 416 -11.01 22.28 -22.16
C SER A 416 -10.93 21.05 -21.26
N ASP A 417 -10.35 21.18 -20.07
CA ASP A 417 -10.19 20.10 -19.10
C ASP A 417 -11.26 20.12 -18.00
N LEU A 418 -12.20 21.06 -18.05
CA LEU A 418 -13.23 21.23 -17.01
C LEU A 418 -14.34 20.18 -17.11
N ASP A 419 -14.78 19.88 -18.33
CA ASP A 419 -15.85 18.92 -18.65
C ASP A 419 -15.45 18.05 -19.86
N PRO A 420 -14.39 17.22 -19.74
CA PRO A 420 -13.91 16.42 -20.84
C PRO A 420 -14.85 15.25 -21.15
N LEU A 421 -14.93 14.86 -22.42
CA LEU A 421 -15.57 13.61 -22.81
C LEU A 421 -14.91 12.42 -22.07
N PRO A 422 -15.68 11.39 -21.66
CA PRO A 422 -15.09 10.18 -21.12
C PRO A 422 -14.21 9.46 -22.16
N GLN A 423 -13.35 8.55 -21.70
CA GLN A 423 -12.21 8.05 -22.48
C GLN A 423 -12.62 7.32 -23.78
N VAL A 424 -13.75 6.63 -23.77
CA VAL A 424 -14.27 5.89 -24.94
C VAL A 424 -14.77 6.85 -26.01
N GLU A 425 -15.57 7.83 -25.61
CA GLU A 425 -16.13 8.87 -26.47
C GLU A 425 -15.02 9.75 -27.06
N ALA A 426 -14.08 10.19 -26.22
CA ALA A 426 -12.91 10.94 -26.65
C ALA A 426 -12.03 10.11 -27.59
N GLY A 427 -11.76 8.85 -27.26
CA GLY A 427 -10.94 7.93 -28.06
C GLY A 427 -11.45 7.80 -29.49
N ARG A 428 -12.78 7.61 -29.66
CA ARG A 428 -13.41 7.54 -30.99
C ARG A 428 -13.16 8.81 -31.82
N LYS A 429 -13.23 9.99 -31.18
CA LYS A 429 -13.00 11.28 -31.86
C LYS A 429 -11.53 11.51 -32.22
N TYR A 430 -10.60 11.15 -31.34
CA TYR A 430 -9.18 11.20 -31.66
C TYR A 430 -8.83 10.33 -32.86
N VAL A 431 -9.32 9.07 -32.87
CA VAL A 431 -9.07 8.13 -33.98
C VAL A 431 -9.68 8.65 -35.29
N GLU A 432 -10.91 9.18 -35.26
CA GLU A 432 -11.55 9.79 -36.43
C GLU A 432 -10.70 10.95 -37.00
N TYR A 433 -10.26 11.87 -36.14
CA TYR A 433 -9.48 13.05 -36.55
C TYR A 433 -8.08 12.70 -37.04
N MET A 434 -7.48 11.63 -36.52
CA MET A 434 -6.17 11.14 -36.94
C MET A 434 -6.22 10.25 -38.18
N GLY A 435 -7.36 10.12 -38.87
CA GLY A 435 -7.47 9.37 -40.13
C GLY A 435 -7.68 7.86 -39.96
N GLY A 436 -8.23 7.44 -38.81
CA GLY A 436 -8.58 6.04 -38.52
C GLY A 436 -7.46 5.24 -37.85
N ALA A 437 -7.82 4.12 -37.20
CA ALA A 437 -6.91 3.34 -36.38
C ALA A 437 -5.67 2.82 -37.15
N ALA A 438 -5.84 2.42 -38.41
CA ALA A 438 -4.73 1.97 -39.25
C ALA A 438 -3.67 3.07 -39.47
N ASN A 439 -4.10 4.33 -39.64
CA ASN A 439 -3.18 5.46 -39.81
C ASN A 439 -2.47 5.80 -38.50
N VAL A 440 -3.17 5.76 -37.37
CA VAL A 440 -2.57 5.94 -36.04
C VAL A 440 -1.53 4.86 -35.78
N LEU A 441 -1.84 3.59 -36.05
CA LEU A 441 -0.91 2.47 -35.88
C LEU A 441 0.33 2.60 -36.77
N GLY A 442 0.16 3.02 -38.02
CA GLY A 442 1.27 3.25 -38.94
C GLY A 442 2.27 4.28 -38.39
N GLN A 443 1.79 5.40 -37.87
CA GLN A 443 2.63 6.44 -37.27
C GLN A 443 3.21 6.01 -35.92
N ALA A 444 2.40 5.41 -35.04
CA ALA A 444 2.83 4.95 -33.73
C ALA A 444 3.96 3.91 -33.78
N LYS A 445 4.02 3.08 -34.84
CA LYS A 445 5.15 2.17 -35.06
C LYS A 445 6.45 2.91 -35.34
N VAL A 446 6.40 3.97 -36.14
CA VAL A 446 7.58 4.81 -36.42
C VAL A 446 8.05 5.49 -35.13
N ASP A 447 7.12 6.07 -34.37
CA ASP A 447 7.42 6.72 -33.09
C ASP A 447 7.99 5.71 -32.07
N PHE A 448 7.48 4.47 -32.07
CA PHE A 448 8.01 3.37 -31.24
C PHE A 448 9.44 2.99 -31.63
N GLU A 449 9.74 2.86 -32.93
CA GLU A 449 11.08 2.58 -33.44
C GLU A 449 12.07 3.72 -33.09
N ASN A 450 11.58 4.96 -33.04
CA ASN A 450 12.33 6.14 -32.60
C ASN A 450 12.45 6.29 -31.07
N GLY A 451 11.81 5.41 -30.29
CA GLY A 451 11.90 5.40 -28.83
C GLY A 451 10.97 6.38 -28.12
N GLU A 452 9.97 6.92 -28.80
CA GLU A 452 9.00 7.87 -28.25
C GLU A 452 7.90 7.17 -27.42
N TYR A 453 8.30 6.21 -26.58
CA TYR A 453 7.40 5.27 -25.90
C TYR A 453 6.30 5.96 -25.09
N ARG A 454 6.61 7.08 -24.43
CA ARG A 454 5.62 7.85 -23.66
C ARG A 454 4.52 8.45 -24.54
N TRP A 455 4.84 8.85 -25.77
CA TRP A 455 3.89 9.39 -26.73
C TRP A 455 3.07 8.26 -27.36
N VAL A 456 3.75 7.19 -27.80
CA VAL A 456 3.11 5.98 -28.32
C VAL A 456 2.06 5.43 -27.35
N ALA A 457 2.38 5.39 -26.04
CA ALA A 457 1.45 4.96 -25.01
C ALA A 457 0.20 5.85 -24.91
N GLN A 458 0.38 7.17 -25.01
CA GLN A 458 -0.73 8.14 -24.95
C GLN A 458 -1.63 8.02 -26.17
N VAL A 459 -1.06 7.99 -27.38
CA VAL A 459 -1.85 7.97 -28.62
C VAL A 459 -2.57 6.63 -28.80
N LEU A 460 -1.93 5.50 -28.49
CA LEU A 460 -2.55 4.18 -28.63
C LEU A 460 -3.63 3.89 -27.60
N LYS A 461 -3.60 4.54 -26.43
CA LYS A 461 -4.73 4.50 -25.49
C LYS A 461 -6.04 4.87 -26.18
N HIS A 462 -6.03 5.90 -27.03
CA HIS A 462 -7.24 6.31 -27.74
C HIS A 462 -7.74 5.25 -28.72
N VAL A 463 -6.83 4.57 -29.42
CA VAL A 463 -7.19 3.45 -30.32
C VAL A 463 -7.80 2.31 -29.52
N VAL A 464 -7.19 1.90 -28.41
CA VAL A 464 -7.69 0.79 -27.57
C VAL A 464 -9.03 1.12 -26.92
N MET A 465 -9.25 2.37 -26.50
CA MET A 465 -10.53 2.81 -25.95
C MET A 465 -11.64 2.88 -27.02
N ALA A 466 -11.29 3.21 -28.27
CA ALA A 466 -12.24 3.24 -29.38
C ALA A 466 -12.56 1.85 -29.94
N GLU A 467 -11.53 0.99 -30.03
CA GLU A 467 -11.55 -0.33 -30.67
C GLU A 467 -10.91 -1.39 -29.75
N PRO A 468 -11.59 -1.82 -28.66
CA PRO A 468 -11.00 -2.73 -27.66
C PRO A 468 -10.65 -4.12 -28.19
N GLU A 469 -11.22 -4.52 -29.32
CA GLU A 469 -10.92 -5.78 -30.01
C GLU A 469 -9.73 -5.68 -30.98
N ASN A 470 -9.15 -4.48 -31.19
CA ASN A 470 -8.01 -4.28 -32.07
C ASN A 470 -6.73 -4.87 -31.46
N SER A 471 -6.43 -6.13 -31.80
CA SER A 471 -5.28 -6.85 -31.26
C SER A 471 -3.94 -6.22 -31.63
N GLU A 472 -3.83 -5.57 -32.79
CA GLU A 472 -2.59 -4.90 -33.21
C GLU A 472 -2.29 -3.69 -32.33
N ALA A 473 -3.30 -2.86 -32.04
CA ALA A 473 -3.18 -1.74 -31.12
C ALA A 473 -2.85 -2.18 -29.69
N LYS A 474 -3.54 -3.21 -29.18
CA LYS A 474 -3.25 -3.77 -27.85
C LYS A 474 -1.83 -4.30 -27.76
N ASN A 475 -1.35 -5.01 -28.77
CA ASN A 475 0.01 -5.56 -28.78
C ASN A 475 1.09 -4.47 -28.87
N LEU A 476 0.91 -3.45 -29.73
CA LEU A 476 1.87 -2.35 -29.81
C LEU A 476 1.89 -1.50 -28.53
N LEU A 477 0.73 -1.27 -27.91
CA LEU A 477 0.66 -0.60 -26.61
C LEU A 477 1.31 -1.44 -25.50
N ALA A 478 1.13 -2.77 -25.52
CA ALA A 478 1.81 -3.67 -24.59
C ALA A 478 3.33 -3.65 -24.77
N ASP A 479 3.83 -3.73 -26.00
CA ASP A 479 5.26 -3.61 -26.31
C ASP A 479 5.83 -2.26 -25.81
N THR A 480 5.03 -1.19 -25.93
CA THR A 480 5.37 0.16 -25.44
C THR A 480 5.46 0.22 -23.92
N PHE A 481 4.48 -0.33 -23.22
CA PHE A 481 4.53 -0.43 -21.76
C PHE A 481 5.72 -1.26 -21.29
N GLU A 482 6.09 -2.35 -21.98
CA GLU A 482 7.29 -3.11 -21.62
C GLU A 482 8.56 -2.26 -21.67
N GLN A 483 8.77 -1.47 -22.72
CA GLN A 483 9.94 -0.58 -22.80
C GLN A 483 9.94 0.48 -21.71
N LEU A 484 8.78 1.08 -21.40
CA LEU A 484 8.65 2.02 -20.28
C LEU A 484 8.94 1.35 -18.93
N GLY A 485 8.46 0.12 -18.73
CA GLY A 485 8.72 -0.66 -17.51
C GLY A 485 10.18 -1.10 -17.38
N TYR A 486 10.87 -1.36 -18.50
CA TYR A 486 12.29 -1.70 -18.51
C TYR A 486 13.21 -0.52 -18.19
N GLN A 487 12.77 0.71 -18.49
CA GLN A 487 13.50 1.95 -18.16
C GLN A 487 13.18 2.48 -16.76
N ALA A 488 12.07 2.07 -16.16
CA ALA A 488 11.59 2.62 -14.88
C ALA A 488 12.55 2.31 -13.71
N GLU A 489 12.97 3.36 -13.00
CA GLU A 489 13.70 3.24 -11.71
C GLU A 489 12.76 2.87 -10.55
N SER A 490 11.49 3.28 -10.62
CA SER A 490 10.47 2.89 -9.63
C SER A 490 9.97 1.48 -9.89
N ALA A 491 10.04 0.64 -8.87
CA ALA A 491 9.47 -0.71 -8.88
C ALA A 491 7.98 -0.68 -9.19
N ASN A 492 7.23 0.27 -8.61
CA ASN A 492 5.80 0.38 -8.86
C ASN A 492 5.48 0.79 -10.29
N TRP A 493 6.20 1.74 -10.87
CA TRP A 493 5.99 2.11 -12.27
C TRP A 493 6.30 0.95 -13.21
N ARG A 494 7.41 0.24 -12.96
CA ARG A 494 7.74 -1.00 -13.67
C ARG A 494 6.58 -1.98 -13.63
N ASN A 495 6.12 -2.32 -12.44
CA ASN A 495 5.06 -3.29 -12.23
C ASN A 495 3.75 -2.86 -12.90
N ILE A 496 3.34 -1.59 -12.76
CA ILE A 496 2.14 -1.04 -13.41
C ILE A 496 2.20 -1.20 -14.93
N TYR A 497 3.33 -0.84 -15.54
CA TYR A 497 3.50 -0.97 -16.98
C TYR A 497 3.45 -2.44 -17.42
N LEU A 498 4.15 -3.33 -16.73
CA LEU A 498 4.23 -4.74 -17.11
C LEU A 498 2.89 -5.49 -16.88
N VAL A 499 2.16 -5.20 -15.81
CA VAL A 499 0.79 -5.73 -15.63
C VAL A 499 -0.14 -5.21 -16.72
N GLY A 500 -0.06 -3.92 -17.06
CA GLY A 500 -0.84 -3.35 -18.17
C GLY A 500 -0.54 -4.03 -19.51
N ALA A 501 0.75 -4.29 -19.80
CA ALA A 501 1.16 -5.03 -20.99
C ALA A 501 0.62 -6.48 -20.99
N PHE A 502 0.69 -7.15 -19.84
CA PHE A 502 0.16 -8.50 -19.67
C PHE A 502 -1.35 -8.54 -19.94
N GLU A 503 -2.13 -7.64 -19.36
CA GLU A 503 -3.58 -7.63 -19.51
C GLU A 503 -4.03 -7.25 -20.92
N LEU A 504 -3.34 -6.34 -21.60
CA LEU A 504 -3.61 -6.03 -23.01
C LEU A 504 -3.47 -7.26 -23.92
N ARG A 505 -2.50 -8.13 -23.63
CA ARG A 505 -2.21 -9.33 -24.42
C ARG A 505 -3.10 -10.52 -24.04
N ASN A 506 -3.33 -10.71 -22.74
CA ASN A 506 -3.86 -11.96 -22.21
C ASN A 506 -5.27 -11.81 -21.60
N GLY A 507 -5.70 -10.59 -21.29
CA GLY A 507 -6.88 -10.29 -20.48
C GLY A 507 -6.58 -10.33 -18.98
N ILE A 508 -7.60 -10.04 -18.16
CA ILE A 508 -7.49 -10.12 -16.70
C ILE A 508 -7.40 -11.58 -16.28
N TYR A 509 -6.39 -11.92 -15.49
CA TYR A 509 -6.34 -13.20 -14.78
C TYR A 509 -7.31 -13.17 -13.61
N LYS A 510 -8.31 -14.07 -13.61
CA LYS A 510 -9.34 -14.14 -12.57
C LYS A 510 -9.00 -15.26 -11.58
N ASP A 511 -8.61 -14.86 -10.38
CA ASP A 511 -8.45 -15.78 -9.25
C ASP A 511 -9.80 -15.97 -8.55
N ASN A 512 -10.40 -17.15 -8.60
CA ASN A 512 -11.70 -17.37 -7.97
C ASN A 512 -11.62 -17.54 -6.44
N SER A 513 -10.43 -17.45 -5.84
CA SER A 513 -10.27 -17.47 -4.40
C SER A 513 -10.90 -16.24 -3.75
N PRO A 514 -11.77 -16.42 -2.74
CA PRO A 514 -12.37 -15.30 -2.02
C PRO A 514 -11.28 -14.52 -1.28
N LEU A 515 -11.36 -13.19 -1.33
CA LEU A 515 -10.54 -12.32 -0.48
C LEU A 515 -10.94 -12.56 0.98
N ASP A 516 -10.05 -13.10 1.81
CA ASP A 516 -10.31 -13.28 3.24
C ASP A 516 -10.07 -11.99 4.02
N VAL A 517 -11.08 -11.12 4.04
CA VAL A 517 -11.13 -9.92 4.90
C VAL A 517 -11.88 -10.18 6.21
N SER A 518 -12.11 -11.44 6.57
CA SER A 518 -13.04 -11.81 7.64
C SER A 518 -12.61 -11.27 9.01
N GLU A 519 -11.31 -11.29 9.35
CA GLU A 519 -10.82 -10.77 10.62
C GLU A 519 -10.86 -9.24 10.69
N VAL A 520 -10.59 -8.54 9.58
CA VAL A 520 -10.71 -7.08 9.52
C VAL A 520 -12.16 -6.66 9.71
N ILE A 521 -13.09 -7.29 8.98
CA ILE A 521 -14.53 -7.03 9.12
C ILE A 521 -15.02 -7.39 10.52
N LYS A 522 -14.58 -8.53 11.08
CA LYS A 522 -14.99 -9.01 12.41
C LYS A 522 -14.64 -8.04 13.53
N ASN A 523 -13.48 -7.40 13.45
CA ASN A 523 -13.01 -6.45 14.45
C ASN A 523 -13.36 -4.98 14.11
N MET A 524 -14.02 -4.74 12.97
CA MET A 524 -14.46 -3.41 12.56
C MET A 524 -15.55 -2.86 13.49
N PRO A 525 -15.41 -1.63 14.03
CA PRO A 525 -16.48 -0.95 14.73
C PRO A 525 -17.70 -0.74 13.83
N VAL A 526 -18.89 -0.84 14.42
CA VAL A 526 -20.17 -0.80 13.69
C VAL A 526 -20.38 0.52 12.94
N ASN A 527 -19.87 1.63 13.47
CA ASN A 527 -19.90 2.91 12.77
C ASN A 527 -19.14 2.88 11.45
N GLU A 528 -17.96 2.26 11.40
CA GLU A 528 -17.18 2.14 10.15
C GLU A 528 -17.86 1.18 9.18
N PHE A 529 -18.43 0.08 9.68
CA PHE A 529 -19.22 -0.83 8.86
C PHE A 529 -20.42 -0.12 8.22
N LEU A 530 -21.19 0.66 8.99
CA LEU A 530 -22.35 1.39 8.47
C LEU A 530 -21.99 2.47 7.44
N LYS A 531 -20.78 3.07 7.49
CA LYS A 531 -20.28 3.93 6.42
C LYS A 531 -20.07 3.14 5.11
N LEU A 532 -19.53 1.93 5.18
CA LEU A 532 -19.43 1.05 4.01
C LEU A 532 -20.82 0.70 3.46
N VAL A 533 -21.79 0.39 4.33
CA VAL A 533 -23.18 0.12 3.91
C VAL A 533 -23.77 1.32 3.17
N ALA A 534 -23.50 2.54 3.63
CA ALA A 534 -23.92 3.76 2.94
C ALA A 534 -23.34 3.87 1.53
N VAL A 535 -22.05 3.52 1.34
CA VAL A 535 -21.39 3.49 0.03
C VAL A 535 -21.97 2.41 -0.89
N LYS A 536 -22.35 1.25 -0.35
CA LYS A 536 -22.97 0.17 -1.12
C LYS A 536 -24.39 0.50 -1.60
N LEU A 537 -25.06 1.50 -1.05
CA LEU A 537 -26.41 1.88 -1.49
C LEU A 537 -26.41 2.32 -2.96
N ASN A 538 -27.16 1.60 -3.79
CA ASN A 538 -27.49 2.03 -5.13
C ASN A 538 -28.59 3.11 -5.08
N GLY A 539 -28.16 4.37 -5.07
CA GLY A 539 -29.05 5.54 -5.03
C GLY A 539 -30.16 5.52 -6.10
N PRO A 540 -29.86 5.24 -7.38
CA PRO A 540 -30.87 5.10 -8.43
C PRO A 540 -31.93 4.02 -8.14
N LYS A 541 -31.55 2.81 -7.68
CA LYS A 541 -32.51 1.78 -7.28
C LYS A 541 -33.34 2.18 -6.04
N ALA A 542 -32.78 3.07 -5.20
CA ALA A 542 -33.40 3.56 -3.98
C ALA A 542 -34.35 4.76 -4.19
N GLU A 543 -34.54 5.22 -5.43
CA GLU A 543 -35.39 6.38 -5.74
C GLU A 543 -36.82 6.21 -5.19
N GLY A 544 -37.30 7.26 -4.51
CA GLY A 544 -38.64 7.29 -3.92
C GLY A 544 -38.83 6.40 -2.69
N LYS A 545 -37.83 5.62 -2.28
CA LYS A 545 -37.93 4.73 -1.12
C LYS A 545 -37.65 5.47 0.18
N LYS A 546 -38.41 5.09 1.21
CA LYS A 546 -38.20 5.49 2.61
C LYS A 546 -38.20 4.24 3.48
N ILE A 547 -37.12 4.03 4.23
CA ILE A 547 -36.96 2.88 5.12
C ILE A 547 -36.26 3.33 6.40
N THR A 548 -36.84 3.04 7.56
CA THR A 548 -36.22 3.24 8.87
C THR A 548 -36.03 1.90 9.58
N ILE A 549 -34.79 1.58 9.93
CA ILE A 549 -34.39 0.31 10.56
C ILE A 549 -33.80 0.62 11.92
N ASN A 550 -34.32 -0.02 12.97
CA ASN A 550 -33.72 -0.02 14.30
C ASN A 550 -32.88 -1.29 14.49
N ILE A 551 -31.69 -1.16 15.08
CA ILE A 551 -30.81 -2.28 15.40
C ILE A 551 -30.39 -2.14 16.85
N THR A 552 -30.61 -3.18 17.65
CA THR A 552 -30.06 -3.32 18.99
C THR A 552 -29.08 -4.49 18.99
N LEU A 553 -27.81 -4.21 19.26
CA LEU A 553 -26.78 -5.24 19.28
C LEU A 553 -26.88 -6.09 20.53
N SER A 554 -27.20 -7.38 20.41
CA SER A 554 -27.44 -8.26 21.56
C SER A 554 -26.19 -8.49 22.44
N ASN A 555 -25.00 -8.38 21.85
CA ASN A 555 -23.73 -8.59 22.52
C ASN A 555 -23.20 -7.36 23.27
N THR A 556 -23.64 -6.14 22.92
CA THR A 556 -23.15 -4.88 23.52
C THR A 556 -24.24 -3.96 24.05
N ASN A 557 -25.52 -4.27 23.77
CA ASN A 557 -26.68 -3.41 23.97
C ASN A 557 -26.59 -2.04 23.29
N LYS A 558 -25.65 -1.84 22.36
CA LYS A 558 -25.59 -0.61 21.57
C LYS A 558 -26.75 -0.55 20.60
N GLU A 559 -27.32 0.64 20.43
CA GLU A 559 -28.48 0.89 19.61
C GLU A 559 -28.12 1.73 18.39
N TYR A 560 -28.73 1.43 17.25
CA TYR A 560 -28.56 2.16 16.01
C TYR A 560 -29.89 2.38 15.31
N THR A 561 -30.03 3.52 14.66
CA THR A 561 -31.06 3.76 13.64
C THR A 561 -30.39 3.91 12.29
N ILE A 562 -30.86 3.19 11.28
CA ILE A 562 -30.53 3.44 9.86
C ILE A 562 -31.76 4.09 9.21
N CYS A 563 -31.55 5.20 8.50
CA CYS A 563 -32.57 5.93 7.77
C CYS A 563 -32.17 6.01 6.29
N LEU A 564 -32.97 5.40 5.42
CA LEU A 564 -32.92 5.58 3.97
C LEU A 564 -34.02 6.58 3.58
N GLU A 565 -33.63 7.71 3.03
CA GLU A 565 -34.55 8.70 2.46
C GLU A 565 -33.83 9.50 1.37
N ASN A 566 -34.57 9.88 0.31
CA ASN A 566 -34.03 10.62 -0.84
C ASN A 566 -32.81 9.93 -1.48
N SER A 567 -32.85 8.59 -1.59
CA SER A 567 -31.75 7.77 -2.13
C SER A 567 -30.43 7.89 -1.36
N VAL A 568 -30.46 8.34 -0.10
CA VAL A 568 -29.29 8.48 0.79
C VAL A 568 -29.52 7.72 2.08
N LEU A 569 -28.45 7.11 2.59
CA LEU A 569 -28.43 6.40 3.87
C LEU A 569 -27.73 7.24 4.93
N PHE A 570 -28.42 7.49 6.04
CA PHE A 570 -27.83 8.00 7.28
C PHE A 570 -27.99 6.96 8.39
N PHE A 571 -27.11 7.00 9.38
CA PHE A 571 -27.26 6.22 10.60
C PHE A 571 -27.02 7.08 11.84
N LYS A 572 -27.55 6.64 12.99
CA LYS A 572 -27.42 7.29 14.30
C LYS A 572 -27.05 6.24 15.34
N GLU A 573 -25.92 6.41 16.00
CA GLU A 573 -25.52 5.59 17.16
C GLU A 573 -26.27 6.03 18.42
N ASN A 574 -26.49 5.09 19.35
CA ASN A 574 -27.15 5.26 20.64
C ASN A 574 -28.54 5.90 20.54
N LYS A 575 -29.26 5.55 19.48
CA LYS A 575 -30.61 6.08 19.23
C LYS A 575 -31.44 5.08 18.44
N LEU A 576 -32.64 4.82 18.92
CA LEU A 576 -33.71 4.15 18.17
C LEU A 576 -34.73 5.17 17.66
N ALA A 577 -35.25 4.96 16.46
CA ALA A 577 -36.38 5.70 15.94
C ALA A 577 -37.67 5.26 16.64
N VAL A 578 -38.53 6.23 16.98
CA VAL A 578 -39.85 5.97 17.56
C VAL A 578 -40.76 5.20 16.60
N LYS A 579 -40.61 5.44 15.30
CA LYS A 579 -41.37 4.78 14.23
C LYS A 579 -40.39 4.19 13.21
N ALA A 580 -39.82 3.04 13.54
CA ALA A 580 -39.08 2.24 12.59
C ALA A 580 -40.03 1.34 11.80
N ASP A 581 -39.72 1.12 10.52
CA ASP A 581 -40.42 0.14 9.69
C ASP A 581 -40.12 -1.28 10.18
N VAL A 582 -38.87 -1.53 10.59
CA VAL A 582 -38.39 -2.83 11.09
C VAL A 582 -37.37 -2.61 12.21
N SER A 583 -37.38 -3.48 13.21
CA SER A 583 -36.42 -3.46 14.33
C SER A 583 -35.80 -4.85 14.51
N LEU A 584 -34.48 -4.91 14.65
CA LEU A 584 -33.70 -6.13 14.85
C LEU A 584 -32.98 -6.09 16.20
N VAL A 585 -33.05 -7.19 16.96
CA VAL A 585 -32.11 -7.51 18.04
C VAL A 585 -31.22 -8.63 17.54
N ILE A 586 -29.93 -8.37 17.38
CA ILE A 586 -29.01 -9.20 16.60
C ILE A 586 -27.58 -9.00 17.11
N ASP A 587 -26.72 -10.02 17.11
CA ASP A 587 -25.30 -9.80 17.41
C ASP A 587 -24.57 -9.14 16.23
N GLN A 588 -23.47 -8.44 16.51
CA GLN A 588 -22.70 -7.71 15.50
C GLN A 588 -22.29 -8.58 14.30
N MET A 589 -21.84 -9.81 14.52
CA MET A 589 -21.32 -10.65 13.44
C MET A 589 -22.44 -11.16 12.53
N THR A 590 -23.57 -11.54 13.13
CA THR A 590 -24.76 -11.91 12.36
C THR A 590 -25.27 -10.71 11.55
N PHE A 591 -25.24 -9.49 12.10
CA PHE A 591 -25.61 -8.29 11.35
C PHE A 591 -24.70 -8.05 10.14
N TYR A 592 -23.37 -8.14 10.32
CA TYR A 592 -22.43 -7.97 9.23
C TYR A 592 -22.63 -9.04 8.16
N GLY A 593 -22.79 -10.31 8.56
CA GLY A 593 -23.03 -11.42 7.64
C GLY A 593 -24.27 -11.24 6.78
N ILE A 594 -25.35 -10.69 7.33
CA ILE A 594 -26.58 -10.41 6.56
C ILE A 594 -26.37 -9.31 5.53
N VAL A 595 -25.77 -8.19 5.95
CA VAL A 595 -25.57 -7.04 5.06
C VAL A 595 -24.56 -7.34 3.95
N LEU A 596 -23.62 -8.27 4.20
CA LEU A 596 -22.67 -8.76 3.22
C LEU A 596 -23.21 -9.93 2.36
N GLY A 597 -24.46 -10.37 2.57
CA GLY A 597 -25.06 -11.47 1.81
C GLY A 597 -24.57 -12.87 2.18
N LEU A 598 -23.75 -13.01 3.23
CA LEU A 598 -23.21 -14.29 3.73
C LEU A 598 -24.23 -15.11 4.52
N LEU A 599 -25.28 -14.46 5.03
CA LEU A 599 -26.35 -15.08 5.81
C LEU A 599 -27.69 -14.44 5.45
N SER A 600 -28.75 -15.23 5.25
CA SER A 600 -30.10 -14.67 5.09
C SER A 600 -30.74 -14.35 6.45
N ILE A 601 -31.69 -13.42 6.47
CA ILE A 601 -32.47 -13.10 7.68
C ILE A 601 -33.20 -14.34 8.17
N GLU A 602 -33.81 -15.09 7.26
CA GLU A 602 -34.60 -16.28 7.55
C GLU A 602 -33.74 -17.37 8.22
N GLN A 603 -32.51 -17.58 7.74
CA GLN A 603 -31.55 -18.48 8.39
C GLN A 603 -31.21 -18.01 9.80
N GLY A 604 -30.91 -16.71 9.98
CA GLY A 604 -30.55 -16.15 11.29
C GLY A 604 -31.70 -16.20 12.30
N VAL A 605 -32.94 -15.99 11.86
CA VAL A 605 -34.14 -16.18 12.69
C VAL A 605 -34.34 -17.65 13.05
N ALA A 606 -34.19 -18.57 12.09
CA ALA A 606 -34.39 -20.00 12.32
C ALA A 606 -33.43 -20.58 13.37
N VAL A 607 -32.20 -20.07 13.44
CA VAL A 607 -31.21 -20.47 14.45
C VAL A 607 -31.23 -19.61 15.72
N GLY A 608 -32.22 -18.72 15.88
CA GLY A 608 -32.41 -17.89 17.07
C GLY A 608 -31.38 -16.78 17.26
N LYS A 609 -30.60 -16.42 16.23
CA LYS A 609 -29.61 -15.33 16.26
C LYS A 609 -30.20 -13.94 16.02
N ILE A 610 -31.44 -13.87 15.51
CA ILE A 610 -32.13 -12.63 15.20
C ILE A 610 -33.52 -12.65 15.82
N ASN A 611 -33.85 -11.61 16.58
CA ASN A 611 -35.23 -11.26 16.89
C ASN A 611 -35.64 -10.05 16.05
N ILE A 612 -36.62 -10.22 15.18
CA ILE A 612 -37.04 -9.21 14.20
C ILE A 612 -38.53 -8.86 14.40
N SER A 613 -38.83 -7.57 14.48
CA SER A 613 -40.20 -7.04 14.65
C SER A 613 -40.50 -5.93 13.65
N GLY A 614 -41.78 -5.65 13.41
CA GLY A 614 -42.21 -4.71 12.37
C GLY A 614 -42.34 -5.38 10.99
N ASN A 615 -42.14 -4.61 9.93
CA ASN A 615 -42.30 -5.04 8.54
C ASN A 615 -41.01 -5.68 8.00
N HIS A 616 -40.91 -7.01 8.05
CA HIS A 616 -39.73 -7.75 7.58
C HIS A 616 -39.41 -7.53 6.11
N THR A 617 -40.42 -7.26 5.27
CA THR A 617 -40.20 -7.02 3.83
C THR A 617 -39.35 -5.76 3.59
N LYS A 618 -39.36 -4.80 4.51
CA LYS A 618 -38.55 -3.58 4.43
C LYS A 618 -37.07 -3.85 4.61
N MET A 619 -36.70 -4.88 5.38
CA MET A 619 -35.30 -5.28 5.51
C MET A 619 -34.80 -5.96 4.23
N ASN A 620 -35.59 -6.86 3.63
CA ASN A 620 -35.24 -7.47 2.34
C ASN A 620 -35.20 -6.43 1.20
N GLU A 621 -36.14 -5.48 1.21
CA GLU A 621 -36.11 -4.33 0.30
C GLU A 621 -34.81 -3.55 0.48
N PHE A 622 -34.42 -3.20 1.71
CA PHE A 622 -33.17 -2.49 1.99
C PHE A 622 -31.93 -3.25 1.48
N LEU A 623 -31.82 -4.55 1.76
CA LEU A 623 -30.69 -5.37 1.32
C LEU A 623 -30.60 -5.44 -0.21
N SER A 624 -31.73 -5.50 -0.92
CA SER A 624 -31.77 -5.53 -2.39
C SER A 624 -31.28 -4.22 -3.06
N LEU A 625 -31.14 -3.14 -2.28
CA LEU A 625 -30.65 -1.84 -2.75
C LEU A 625 -29.13 -1.70 -2.62
N LEU A 626 -28.45 -2.68 -2.01
CA LEU A 626 -27.01 -2.64 -1.85
C LEU A 626 -26.34 -3.32 -3.04
N ASP A 627 -25.41 -2.64 -3.70
CA ASP A 627 -24.62 -3.22 -4.79
C ASP A 627 -23.47 -4.08 -4.25
N GLU A 628 -23.12 -5.09 -5.03
CA GLU A 628 -21.86 -5.82 -4.93
C GLU A 628 -20.88 -5.25 -5.94
N PHE A 629 -19.61 -5.12 -5.54
CA PHE A 629 -18.58 -4.55 -6.39
C PHE A 629 -17.72 -5.68 -6.97
N ASP A 630 -17.66 -5.76 -8.31
CA ASP A 630 -16.77 -6.70 -9.00
C ASP A 630 -15.31 -6.28 -8.77
N ARG A 631 -14.47 -7.22 -8.34
CA ARG A 631 -13.03 -7.01 -8.16
C ARG A 631 -12.26 -7.03 -9.49
N TYR A 632 -12.83 -7.60 -10.55
CA TYR A 632 -12.16 -7.83 -11.84
C TYR A 632 -12.54 -6.81 -12.92
N MET A 633 -12.51 -5.52 -12.57
CA MET A 633 -12.76 -4.44 -13.52
C MET A 633 -11.56 -4.20 -14.46
N ASN A 634 -11.87 -3.83 -15.69
CA ASN A 634 -10.90 -3.42 -16.70
C ASN A 634 -10.19 -2.11 -16.31
N ILE A 635 -8.90 -2.01 -16.62
CA ILE A 635 -8.09 -0.80 -16.42
C ILE A 635 -7.54 -0.28 -17.76
N VAL A 636 -6.94 -1.16 -18.55
CA VAL A 636 -6.26 -0.81 -19.82
C VAL A 636 -7.16 -0.89 -21.06
N ILE A 637 -8.41 -1.32 -20.89
CA ILE A 637 -9.47 -1.36 -21.89
C ILE A 637 -10.77 -0.81 -21.26
N PRO A 638 -11.80 -0.46 -22.06
CA PRO A 638 -13.09 0.05 -21.56
C PRO A 638 -13.79 -0.84 -20.54
#